data_AF-A0A4R9JYX2-F1
#
_entry.id   AF-A0A4R9JYX2-F1
#
_cell.length_a   1.000
_cell.length_b   1.000
_cell.length_c   1.000
_cell.angle_alpha   90.00
_cell.angle_beta   90.00
_cell.angle_gamma   90.00
#
_symmetry.space_group_name_H-M   'P 1'
#
loop_
_entity.id
_entity.type
_entity.pdbx_description
1 polymer ?
#
loop_
_entity_poly.entity_id
_entity_poly.type
_entity_poly.pdbx_seq_one_letter_code
_entity_poly.pdbx_strand_id
1 'polypeptide(L)'
;MRKIPVYDLLPGTKFTKSVYLDKDTVLVGSKQPITQQDLDRLKQFGISFVLTDGEVITGIEDEKSGGGAGPGFFDTNLPLFQDDEYSARCKYILEKANNSKVEFSAVFKDAFELVQKTYRSASEGRYTEIREFREVAERIADHVKANPQLPIILLSHSHSGYYLYTHICYSTFMAVLIGSFLEFSRPKLIDLALASLFADIGMVTVPEEVSEKKGALTELDLKTIKRHPVTGYQILTQKLKLKNSLAIVSLQHHEALDGSGYPQKILANQIEEITKVFMIADQFIAMIMPRPYRQAILPYDAMKIMISENVSRYDLKMVRLFLNKLSMFPIGSGVALSDQRVGIVIDSNRDKPLRPIIRITKDAEGRRMKLLEFVDLMRDLNIYIQKAVPFSQIY
;
A
#
# COMPACT_ATOMS: atom_id res chain seq x y z
N MET A 1 10.10 -5.91 33.22
CA MET A 1 9.50 -4.95 32.28
C MET A 1 10.56 -4.19 31.51
N ARG A 2 10.50 -4.27 30.17
CA ARG A 2 11.29 -3.46 29.25
C ARG A 2 10.76 -2.03 29.21
N LYS A 3 11.66 -1.05 29.04
CA LYS A 3 11.29 0.36 28.83
C LYS A 3 11.02 0.58 27.34
N ILE A 4 9.84 1.07 27.01
CA ILE A 4 9.47 1.49 25.66
C ILE A 4 9.37 3.01 25.67
N PRO A 5 10.17 3.72 24.86
CA PRO A 5 10.08 5.17 24.80
C PRO A 5 8.71 5.63 24.33
N VAL A 6 8.15 6.68 24.93
CA VAL A 6 6.80 7.18 24.59
C VAL A 6 6.73 7.66 23.14
N TYR A 7 7.84 8.12 22.57
CA TYR A 7 7.90 8.54 21.16
C TYR A 7 7.83 7.36 20.17
N ASP A 8 8.12 6.14 20.59
CA ASP A 8 8.01 4.93 19.76
C ASP A 8 6.58 4.35 19.77
N LEU A 9 5.68 4.91 20.58
CA LEU A 9 4.29 4.47 20.69
C LEU A 9 3.40 5.28 19.73
N LEU A 10 2.61 4.58 18.92
CA LEU A 10 1.61 5.18 18.06
C LEU A 10 0.20 4.90 18.60
N PRO A 11 -0.78 5.78 18.31
CA PRO A 11 -2.18 5.45 18.54
C PRO A 11 -2.53 4.14 17.82
N GLY A 12 -3.15 3.20 18.54
CA GLY A 12 -3.46 1.88 18.03
C GLY A 12 -2.40 0.81 18.31
N THR A 13 -1.20 1.16 18.80
CA THR A 13 -0.19 0.18 19.21
C THR A 13 -0.75 -0.71 20.32
N LYS A 14 -0.66 -2.03 20.16
CA LYS A 14 -1.08 -3.04 21.14
C LYS A 14 0.13 -3.84 21.60
N PHE A 15 0.08 -4.34 22.83
CA PHE A 15 1.12 -5.22 23.39
C PHE A 15 0.54 -6.56 23.83
N THR A 16 1.34 -7.63 23.73
CA THR A 16 0.92 -8.98 24.17
C THR A 16 0.67 -9.05 25.69
N LYS A 17 1.23 -8.13 26.48
CA LYS A 17 0.98 -7.95 27.92
C LYS A 17 0.64 -6.48 28.20
N SER A 18 0.11 -6.19 29.40
CA SER A 18 -0.24 -4.84 29.80
C SER A 18 0.97 -3.89 29.75
N VAL A 19 0.67 -2.60 29.54
CA VAL A 19 1.63 -1.50 29.52
C VAL A 19 1.42 -0.66 30.78
N TYR A 20 2.52 -0.30 31.45
CA TYR A 20 2.52 0.34 32.76
C TYR A 20 3.26 1.67 32.71
N LEU A 21 2.85 2.62 33.55
CA LEU A 21 3.55 3.89 33.78
C LEU A 21 4.77 3.71 34.70
N ASP A 22 4.61 2.85 35.70
CA ASP A 22 5.60 2.49 36.71
C ASP A 22 5.42 1.00 37.09
N LYS A 23 5.89 0.57 38.26
CA LYS A 23 5.79 -0.85 38.65
C LYS A 23 4.35 -1.30 39.00
N ASP A 24 3.48 -0.37 39.35
CA ASP A 24 2.19 -0.64 39.97
C ASP A 24 1.00 -0.04 39.19
N THR A 25 1.26 0.94 38.33
CA THR A 25 0.22 1.70 37.59
C THR A 25 0.08 1.22 36.14
N VAL A 26 -1.05 0.62 35.78
CA VAL A 26 -1.36 0.20 34.41
C VAL A 26 -1.80 1.42 33.57
N LEU A 27 -1.14 1.66 32.44
CA LEU A 27 -1.59 2.60 31.42
C LEU A 27 -2.68 1.97 30.54
N VAL A 28 -2.38 0.79 29.95
CA VAL A 28 -3.27 0.06 29.03
C VAL A 28 -3.18 -1.44 29.31
N GLY A 29 -4.33 -2.14 29.30
CA GLY A 29 -4.38 -3.59 29.50
C GLY A 29 -3.76 -4.39 28.34
N SER A 30 -3.43 -5.67 28.57
CA SER A 30 -2.98 -6.58 27.51
C SER A 30 -3.92 -6.55 26.31
N LYS A 31 -3.34 -6.47 25.09
CA LYS A 31 -4.03 -6.41 23.79
C LYS A 31 -4.96 -5.20 23.57
N GLN A 32 -5.05 -4.28 24.52
CA GLN A 32 -5.76 -3.03 24.30
C GLN A 32 -4.87 -2.04 23.55
N PRO A 33 -5.45 -1.26 22.61
CA PRO A 33 -4.70 -0.25 21.88
C PRO A 33 -4.38 0.93 22.77
N ILE A 34 -3.16 1.45 22.67
CA ILE A 34 -2.82 2.76 23.22
C ILE A 34 -3.58 3.82 22.42
N THR A 35 -4.41 4.62 23.08
CA THR A 35 -5.18 5.67 22.40
C THR A 35 -4.36 6.94 22.23
N GLN A 36 -4.79 7.84 21.34
CA GLN A 36 -4.18 9.17 21.24
C GLN A 36 -4.27 9.94 22.56
N GLN A 37 -5.39 9.78 23.30
CA GLN A 37 -5.59 10.43 24.59
C GLN A 37 -4.59 9.94 25.65
N ASP A 38 -4.20 8.67 25.60
CA ASP A 38 -3.17 8.11 26.49
C ASP A 38 -1.81 8.74 26.20
N LEU A 39 -1.43 8.86 24.93
CA LEU A 39 -0.16 9.48 24.52
C LEU A 39 -0.10 10.96 24.87
N ASP A 40 -1.20 11.69 24.70
CA ASP A 40 -1.28 13.11 25.04
C ASP A 40 -1.11 13.31 26.56
N ARG A 41 -1.71 12.44 27.38
CA ARG A 41 -1.51 12.43 28.84
C ARG A 41 -0.05 12.14 29.20
N LEU A 42 0.58 11.13 28.60
CA LEU A 42 1.99 10.81 28.86
C LEU A 42 2.91 12.00 28.62
N LYS A 43 2.69 12.72 27.51
CA LYS A 43 3.43 13.94 27.17
C LYS A 43 3.16 15.08 28.15
N GLN A 44 1.89 15.30 28.51
CA GLN A 44 1.49 16.32 29.49
C GLN A 44 2.13 16.08 30.87
N PHE A 45 2.25 14.82 31.28
CA PHE A 45 2.87 14.44 32.56
C PHE A 45 4.40 14.26 32.48
N GLY A 46 5.03 14.55 31.34
CA GLY A 46 6.49 14.47 31.19
C GLY A 46 7.05 13.05 31.26
N ILE A 47 6.22 12.03 30.99
CA ILE A 47 6.62 10.62 31.04
C ILE A 47 7.34 10.28 29.74
N SER A 48 8.61 9.87 29.83
CA SER A 48 9.47 9.62 28.67
C SER A 48 9.48 8.16 28.20
N PHE A 49 9.08 7.22 29.04
CA PHE A 49 8.97 5.80 28.71
C PHE A 49 7.83 5.13 29.48
N VAL A 50 7.30 4.04 28.92
CA VAL A 50 6.37 3.11 29.58
C VAL A 50 7.05 1.76 29.77
N LEU A 51 6.50 0.92 30.64
CA LEU A 51 7.03 -0.38 31.01
C LEU A 51 6.12 -1.50 30.50
N THR A 52 6.68 -2.54 29.88
CA THR A 52 5.93 -3.75 29.54
C THR A 52 6.84 -4.97 29.45
N ASP A 53 6.32 -6.14 29.81
CA ASP A 53 6.94 -7.44 29.49
C ASP A 53 6.36 -8.06 28.20
N GLY A 54 5.48 -7.34 27.51
CA GLY A 54 4.89 -7.74 26.25
C GLY A 54 5.71 -7.31 25.04
N GLU A 55 5.39 -7.86 23.88
CA GLU A 55 5.91 -7.46 22.57
C GLU A 55 4.87 -6.63 21.83
N VAL A 56 5.33 -5.70 20.99
CA VAL A 56 4.45 -4.93 20.11
C VAL A 56 3.77 -5.89 19.16
N ILE A 57 2.44 -5.86 19.16
CA ILE A 57 1.63 -6.57 18.19
C ILE A 57 1.73 -5.76 16.89
N THR A 58 2.74 -6.11 16.08
CA THR A 58 2.89 -5.59 14.71
C THR A 58 1.76 -6.20 13.88
N GLY A 59 0.92 -5.35 13.30
CA GLY A 59 -0.33 -5.77 12.67
C GLY A 59 -0.14 -6.62 11.41
N ILE A 60 0.04 -7.93 11.60
CA ILE A 60 -0.44 -9.00 10.73
C ILE A 60 -1.40 -9.94 11.48
N GLU A 61 -1.57 -9.80 12.81
CA GLU A 61 -2.57 -10.60 13.51
C GLU A 61 -3.97 -9.98 13.40
N ASP A 62 -4.89 -10.82 12.91
CA ASP A 62 -6.32 -10.62 12.79
C ASP A 62 -6.88 -9.77 13.92
N GLU A 63 -7.82 -8.91 13.56
CA GLU A 63 -8.83 -8.44 14.50
C GLU A 63 -9.56 -9.64 15.10
N LYS A 64 -9.00 -10.27 16.14
CA LYS A 64 -9.81 -10.90 17.19
C LYS A 64 -10.40 -9.77 18.02
N SER A 65 -11.37 -9.08 17.44
CA SER A 65 -12.30 -8.24 18.17
C SER A 65 -13.22 -9.16 18.97
N GLY A 66 -13.02 -9.17 20.28
CA GLY A 66 -14.10 -9.53 21.19
C GLY A 66 -15.25 -8.57 20.93
N GLY A 67 -16.31 -9.08 20.29
CA GLY A 67 -17.49 -8.30 19.91
C GLY A 67 -17.79 -8.38 18.41
N GLY A 68 -18.34 -9.49 17.94
CA GLY A 68 -19.21 -9.53 16.76
C GLY A 68 -18.64 -9.14 15.39
N ALA A 69 -17.34 -9.26 15.12
CA ALA A 69 -16.84 -9.12 13.75
C ALA A 69 -17.04 -10.44 12.98
N GLY A 70 -18.00 -10.43 12.07
CA GLY A 70 -18.16 -11.46 11.05
C GLY A 70 -16.92 -11.61 10.14
N PRO A 71 -16.91 -12.64 9.29
CA PRO A 71 -15.77 -13.12 8.49
C PRO A 71 -15.14 -12.03 7.61
N GLY A 72 -13.81 -11.91 7.59
CA GLY A 72 -13.06 -10.95 6.75
C GLY A 72 -13.03 -11.29 5.26
N PHE A 73 -12.44 -10.43 4.42
CA PHE A 73 -12.40 -10.59 2.95
C PHE A 73 -11.79 -11.90 2.45
N PHE A 74 -10.75 -12.39 3.11
CA PHE A 74 -10.13 -13.67 2.78
C PHE A 74 -10.65 -14.82 3.66
N ASP A 75 -11.66 -14.57 4.49
CA ASP A 75 -12.22 -15.62 5.33
C ASP A 75 -13.03 -16.57 4.44
N THR A 76 -12.44 -17.73 4.18
CA THR A 76 -12.98 -18.85 3.41
C THR A 76 -13.53 -19.96 4.31
N ASN A 77 -13.55 -19.76 5.63
CA ASN A 77 -14.09 -20.73 6.59
C ASN A 77 -15.62 -20.80 6.56
N LEU A 78 -16.27 -19.80 5.94
CA LEU A 78 -17.70 -19.83 5.70
C LEU A 78 -18.11 -20.97 4.75
N PRO A 79 -19.28 -21.60 4.97
CA PRO A 79 -19.86 -22.52 4.00
C PRO A 79 -20.27 -21.77 2.72
N LEU A 80 -20.27 -22.48 1.59
CA LEU A 80 -20.78 -21.95 0.33
C LEU A 80 -22.30 -21.73 0.41
N PHE A 81 -22.79 -20.66 -0.22
CA PHE A 81 -24.23 -20.43 -0.40
C PHE A 81 -24.84 -21.44 -1.36
N GLN A 82 -24.11 -21.80 -2.43
CA GLN A 82 -24.46 -22.85 -3.37
C GLN A 82 -23.28 -23.84 -3.48
N ASP A 83 -23.57 -25.13 -3.32
CA ASP A 83 -22.57 -26.20 -3.44
C ASP A 83 -22.48 -26.67 -4.90
N ASP A 84 -21.79 -25.87 -5.71
CA ASP A 84 -21.60 -26.10 -7.14
C ASP A 84 -20.15 -25.87 -7.57
N GLU A 85 -19.77 -26.38 -8.75
CA GLU A 85 -18.40 -26.30 -9.29
C GLU A 85 -17.91 -24.85 -9.44
N TYR A 86 -18.80 -23.92 -9.78
CA TYR A 86 -18.45 -22.51 -9.95
C TYR A 86 -18.17 -21.83 -8.61
N SER A 87 -19.01 -22.06 -7.61
CA SER A 87 -18.83 -21.59 -6.23
C SER A 87 -17.55 -22.17 -5.61
N ALA A 88 -17.26 -23.44 -5.85
CA ALA A 88 -16.01 -24.08 -5.45
C ALA A 88 -14.77 -23.44 -6.11
N ARG A 89 -14.84 -23.14 -7.42
CA ARG A 89 -13.77 -22.42 -8.13
C ARG A 89 -13.54 -21.02 -7.55
N CYS A 90 -14.60 -20.27 -7.25
CA CYS A 90 -14.49 -18.93 -6.67
C CYS A 90 -13.85 -18.97 -5.27
N LYS A 91 -14.24 -19.95 -4.45
CA LYS A 91 -13.61 -20.20 -3.16
C LYS A 91 -12.13 -20.52 -3.28
N TYR A 92 -11.73 -21.36 -4.25
CA TYR A 92 -10.33 -21.66 -4.53
C TYR A 92 -9.50 -20.41 -4.89
N ILE A 93 -10.06 -19.47 -5.67
CA ILE A 93 -9.39 -18.19 -5.98
C ILE A 93 -9.12 -17.40 -4.69
N LEU A 94 -10.10 -17.32 -3.79
CA LEU A 94 -9.95 -16.64 -2.50
C LEU A 94 -8.93 -17.33 -1.59
N GLU A 95 -8.94 -18.66 -1.51
CA GLU A 95 -7.96 -19.42 -0.73
C GLU A 95 -6.54 -19.18 -1.23
N LYS A 96 -6.35 -19.20 -2.56
CA LYS A 96 -5.06 -18.88 -3.17
C LYS A 96 -4.61 -17.45 -2.85
N ALA A 97 -5.53 -16.49 -2.95
CA ALA A 97 -5.23 -15.09 -2.62
C ALA A 97 -4.92 -14.89 -1.12
N ASN A 98 -5.56 -15.67 -0.23
CA ASN A 98 -5.26 -15.67 1.20
C ASN A 98 -3.84 -16.20 1.47
N ASN A 99 -3.44 -17.30 0.83
CA ASN A 99 -2.08 -17.82 0.96
C ASN A 99 -1.04 -16.81 0.42
N SER A 100 -1.30 -16.22 -0.75
CA SER A 100 -0.48 -15.13 -1.29
C SER A 100 -0.40 -13.93 -0.35
N LYS A 101 -1.46 -13.62 0.42
CA LYS A 101 -1.45 -12.53 1.40
C LYS A 101 -0.46 -12.79 2.54
N VAL A 102 -0.38 -14.03 3.03
CA VAL A 102 0.57 -14.40 4.10
C VAL A 102 2.00 -14.24 3.61
N GLU A 103 2.31 -14.76 2.41
CA GLU A 103 3.63 -14.60 1.78
C GLU A 103 3.96 -13.13 1.52
N PHE A 104 3.02 -12.38 0.96
CA PHE A 104 3.17 -10.94 0.72
C PHE A 104 3.50 -10.20 2.00
N SER A 105 2.77 -10.49 3.08
CA SER A 105 2.95 -9.81 4.37
C SER A 105 4.36 -10.03 4.93
N ALA A 106 4.94 -11.22 4.74
CA ALA A 106 6.33 -11.50 5.13
C ALA A 106 7.34 -10.69 4.28
N VAL A 107 7.21 -10.70 2.95
CA VAL A 107 8.12 -9.95 2.06
C VAL A 107 7.98 -8.43 2.28
N PHE A 108 6.75 -7.96 2.46
CA PHE A 108 6.45 -6.56 2.74
C PHE A 108 7.06 -6.12 4.07
N LYS A 109 6.93 -6.93 5.12
CA LYS A 109 7.53 -6.63 6.43
C LYS A 109 9.04 -6.47 6.32
N ASP A 110 9.72 -7.38 5.65
CA ASP A 110 11.18 -7.31 5.49
C ASP A 110 11.61 -6.08 4.70
N ALA A 111 10.86 -5.73 3.64
CA ALA A 111 11.09 -4.51 2.88
C ALA A 111 10.86 -3.25 3.74
N PHE A 112 9.78 -3.22 4.51
CA PHE A 112 9.41 -2.11 5.38
C PHE A 112 10.46 -1.87 6.47
N GLU A 113 10.88 -2.92 7.18
CA GLU A 113 11.89 -2.85 8.23
C GLU A 113 13.24 -2.36 7.69
N LEU A 114 13.64 -2.86 6.51
CA LEU A 114 14.86 -2.42 5.85
C LEU A 114 14.79 -0.95 5.41
N VAL A 115 13.70 -0.54 4.76
CA VAL A 115 13.46 0.86 4.36
C VAL A 115 13.49 1.76 5.59
N GLN A 116 12.75 1.42 6.64
CA GLN A 116 12.70 2.21 7.87
C GLN A 116 14.09 2.36 8.51
N LYS A 117 14.83 1.26 8.67
CA LYS A 117 16.19 1.25 9.24
C LYS A 117 17.15 2.12 8.43
N THR A 118 17.13 1.99 7.11
CA THR A 118 18.07 2.70 6.23
C THR A 118 17.72 4.17 6.06
N TYR A 119 16.45 4.52 5.91
CA TYR A 119 16.04 5.93 5.79
C TYR A 119 16.30 6.70 7.09
N ARG A 120 16.06 6.09 8.25
CA ARG A 120 16.41 6.68 9.55
C ARG A 120 17.92 6.82 9.73
N SER A 121 18.70 5.83 9.31
CA SER A 121 20.16 5.96 9.35
C SER A 121 20.65 7.07 8.41
N ALA A 122 20.05 7.19 7.23
CA ALA A 122 20.41 8.20 6.23
C ALA A 122 20.04 9.63 6.68
N SER A 123 18.95 9.83 7.41
CA SER A 123 18.62 11.14 8.01
C SER A 123 19.65 11.55 9.08
N GLU A 124 20.30 10.58 9.72
CA GLU A 124 21.41 10.80 10.66
C GLU A 124 22.80 10.81 9.98
N GLY A 125 22.84 10.82 8.63
CA GLY A 125 24.08 10.87 7.84
C GLY A 125 24.85 9.54 7.77
N ARG A 126 24.24 8.43 8.20
CA ARG A 126 24.82 7.08 8.12
C ARG A 126 24.22 6.31 6.95
N TYR A 127 25.09 5.80 6.08
CA TYR A 127 24.68 5.10 4.86
C TYR A 127 25.06 3.62 4.92
N THR A 128 24.12 2.73 4.57
CA THR A 128 24.30 1.27 4.60
C THR A 128 24.70 0.72 3.23
N GLU A 129 25.20 -0.51 3.18
CA GLU A 129 25.47 -1.19 1.91
C GLU A 129 24.19 -1.52 1.13
N ILE A 130 24.28 -1.51 -0.21
CA ILE A 130 23.14 -1.79 -1.11
C ILE A 130 22.78 -3.28 -1.15
N ARG A 131 23.64 -4.17 -0.64
CA ARG A 131 23.46 -5.64 -0.75
C ARG A 131 22.13 -6.11 -0.15
N GLU A 132 21.79 -5.66 1.06
CA GLU A 132 20.52 -6.00 1.73
C GLU A 132 19.31 -5.58 0.87
N PHE A 133 19.37 -4.40 0.23
CA PHE A 133 18.29 -3.94 -0.66
C PHE A 133 18.18 -4.76 -1.93
N ARG A 134 19.29 -5.24 -2.50
CA ARG A 134 19.26 -6.10 -3.67
C ARG A 134 18.61 -7.46 -3.34
N GLU A 135 18.92 -8.04 -2.19
CA GLU A 135 18.29 -9.29 -1.74
C GLU A 135 16.77 -9.13 -1.54
N VAL A 136 16.33 -8.02 -0.93
CA VAL A 136 14.90 -7.70 -0.81
C VAL A 136 14.26 -7.44 -2.18
N ALA A 137 14.93 -6.71 -3.08
CA ALA A 137 14.46 -6.45 -4.43
C ALA A 137 14.26 -7.75 -5.25
N GLU A 138 15.17 -8.72 -5.09
CA GLU A 138 15.05 -10.06 -5.67
C GLU A 138 13.82 -10.80 -5.16
N ARG A 139 13.60 -10.79 -3.84
CA ARG A 139 12.41 -11.41 -3.23
C ARG A 139 11.12 -10.75 -3.68
N ILE A 140 11.08 -9.42 -3.81
CA ILE A 140 9.92 -8.70 -4.35
C ILE A 140 9.66 -9.11 -5.80
N ALA A 141 10.67 -9.10 -6.66
CA ALA A 141 10.55 -9.47 -8.07
C ALA A 141 10.05 -10.90 -8.25
N ASP A 142 10.59 -11.85 -7.48
CA ASP A 142 10.19 -13.25 -7.53
C ASP A 142 8.78 -13.45 -6.97
N HIS A 143 8.44 -12.78 -5.86
CA HIS A 143 7.11 -12.86 -5.25
C HIS A 143 6.02 -12.33 -6.19
N VAL A 144 6.23 -11.16 -6.82
CA VAL A 144 5.28 -10.58 -7.79
C VAL A 144 5.05 -11.54 -8.96
N LYS A 145 6.12 -12.15 -9.47
CA LYS A 145 6.02 -13.06 -10.62
C LYS A 145 5.32 -14.39 -10.26
N ALA A 146 5.51 -14.88 -9.03
CA ALA A 146 4.88 -16.11 -8.55
C ALA A 146 3.40 -15.93 -8.19
N ASN A 147 2.96 -14.71 -7.86
CA ASN A 147 1.65 -14.43 -7.29
C ASN A 147 0.78 -13.56 -8.21
N PRO A 148 0.06 -14.15 -9.19
CA PRO A 148 -0.83 -13.38 -10.08
C PRO A 148 -2.01 -12.71 -9.35
N GLN A 149 -2.31 -13.13 -8.12
CA GLN A 149 -3.34 -12.54 -7.26
C GLN A 149 -2.84 -11.34 -6.43
N LEU A 150 -1.60 -10.92 -6.60
CA LEU A 150 -1.04 -9.78 -5.88
C LEU A 150 -1.82 -8.47 -6.04
N PRO A 151 -2.44 -8.14 -7.20
CA PRO A 151 -3.30 -6.96 -7.31
C PRO A 151 -4.42 -6.92 -6.27
N ILE A 152 -5.02 -8.08 -5.95
CA ILE A 152 -6.04 -8.19 -4.91
C ILE A 152 -5.51 -7.66 -3.60
N ILE A 153 -4.32 -8.12 -3.22
CA ILE A 153 -3.72 -7.83 -1.92
C ILE A 153 -3.33 -6.35 -1.86
N LEU A 154 -2.66 -5.82 -2.90
CA LEU A 154 -2.22 -4.43 -2.93
C LEU A 154 -3.37 -3.41 -2.87
N LEU A 155 -4.55 -3.77 -3.41
CA LEU A 155 -5.69 -2.86 -3.50
C LEU A 155 -6.70 -3.03 -2.35
N SER A 156 -6.65 -4.16 -1.63
CA SER A 156 -7.54 -4.46 -0.51
C SER A 156 -6.92 -4.20 0.87
N HIS A 157 -5.61 -3.94 0.93
CA HIS A 157 -4.92 -3.83 2.22
C HIS A 157 -5.15 -2.48 2.91
N SER A 158 -5.38 -2.54 4.22
CA SER A 158 -5.43 -1.35 5.07
C SER A 158 -4.01 -0.83 5.31
N HIS A 159 -3.74 0.38 4.83
CA HIS A 159 -2.46 1.03 5.02
C HIS A 159 -2.36 1.56 6.45
N SER A 160 -1.39 1.07 7.22
CA SER A 160 -1.07 1.56 8.56
C SER A 160 0.43 1.82 8.68
N GLY A 161 0.84 2.59 9.69
CA GLY A 161 2.24 2.96 9.91
C GLY A 161 2.66 4.28 9.26
N TYR A 162 3.97 4.55 9.28
CA TYR A 162 4.56 5.79 8.78
C TYR A 162 4.38 5.90 7.26
N TYR A 163 3.74 6.99 6.80
CA TYR A 163 3.28 7.12 5.40
C TYR A 163 4.40 6.87 4.39
N LEU A 164 5.57 7.50 4.58
CA LEU A 164 6.68 7.42 3.64
C LEU A 164 7.14 5.97 3.40
N TYR A 165 7.38 5.20 4.46
CA TYR A 165 7.91 3.85 4.33
C TYR A 165 6.88 2.90 3.73
N THR A 166 5.62 3.01 4.18
CA THR A 166 4.51 2.25 3.61
C THR A 166 4.35 2.58 2.11
N HIS A 167 4.37 3.87 1.75
CA HIS A 167 4.25 4.34 0.37
C HIS A 167 5.37 3.81 -0.52
N ILE A 168 6.63 3.86 -0.07
CA ILE A 168 7.79 3.32 -0.79
C ILE A 168 7.59 1.82 -1.08
N CYS A 169 7.20 1.04 -0.08
CA CYS A 169 7.01 -0.39 -0.25
C CYS A 169 5.86 -0.69 -1.23
N TYR A 170 4.67 -0.11 -1.04
CA TYR A 170 3.53 -0.32 -1.95
C TYR A 170 3.83 0.13 -3.38
N SER A 171 4.48 1.29 -3.55
CA SER A 171 4.88 1.81 -4.87
C SER A 171 5.90 0.90 -5.54
N THR A 172 6.81 0.31 -4.77
CA THR A 172 7.77 -0.68 -5.28
C THR A 172 7.06 -1.94 -5.79
N PHE A 173 6.19 -2.55 -4.98
CA PHE A 173 5.43 -3.74 -5.41
C PHE A 173 4.57 -3.43 -6.65
N MET A 174 3.92 -2.26 -6.68
CA MET A 174 3.11 -1.82 -7.81
C MET A 174 3.96 -1.58 -9.08
N ALA A 175 5.14 -0.98 -8.95
CA ALA A 175 6.05 -0.77 -10.08
C ALA A 175 6.51 -2.11 -10.68
N VAL A 176 6.91 -3.06 -9.83
CA VAL A 176 7.33 -4.40 -10.26
C VAL A 176 6.17 -5.15 -10.90
N LEU A 177 4.94 -5.00 -10.38
CA LEU A 177 3.74 -5.55 -11.00
C LEU A 177 3.52 -5.00 -12.41
N ILE A 178 3.59 -3.67 -12.59
CA ILE A 178 3.48 -3.03 -13.91
C ILE A 178 4.61 -3.50 -14.85
N GLY A 179 5.85 -3.55 -14.35
CA GLY A 179 6.99 -4.07 -15.10
C GLY A 179 6.78 -5.53 -15.54
N SER A 180 6.13 -6.35 -14.71
CA SER A 180 5.80 -7.74 -15.06
C SER A 180 4.77 -7.83 -16.19
N PHE A 181 3.79 -6.91 -16.23
CA PHE A 181 2.82 -6.82 -17.32
C PHE A 181 3.46 -6.38 -18.64
N LEU A 182 4.53 -5.59 -18.56
CA LEU A 182 5.39 -5.18 -19.69
C LEU A 182 6.42 -6.26 -20.06
N GLU A 183 6.34 -7.44 -19.44
CA GLU A 183 7.23 -8.59 -19.71
C GLU A 183 8.72 -8.28 -19.49
N PHE A 184 9.04 -7.39 -18.55
CA PHE A 184 10.42 -7.11 -18.19
C PHE A 184 11.13 -8.39 -17.71
N SER A 185 12.39 -8.54 -18.11
CA SER A 185 13.23 -9.64 -17.68
C SER A 185 13.43 -9.61 -16.16
N ARG A 186 13.69 -10.77 -15.54
CA ARG A 186 13.93 -10.85 -14.08
C ARG A 186 15.01 -9.84 -13.61
N PRO A 187 16.18 -9.71 -14.26
CA PRO A 187 17.17 -8.70 -13.86
C PRO A 187 16.62 -7.27 -13.89
N LYS A 188 15.80 -6.93 -14.89
CA LYS A 188 15.19 -5.61 -15.02
C LYS A 188 14.10 -5.35 -13.97
N LEU A 189 13.35 -6.37 -13.58
CA LEU A 189 12.41 -6.29 -12.46
C LEU A 189 13.12 -6.05 -11.12
N ILE A 190 14.27 -6.70 -10.91
CA ILE A 190 15.11 -6.49 -9.72
C ILE A 190 15.65 -5.05 -9.70
N ASP A 191 16.16 -4.58 -10.85
CA ASP A 191 16.66 -3.21 -10.97
C ASP A 191 15.55 -2.16 -10.76
N LEU A 192 14.34 -2.41 -11.28
CA LEU A 192 13.16 -1.58 -11.03
C LEU A 192 12.77 -1.57 -9.55
N ALA A 193 12.73 -2.74 -8.90
CA ALA A 193 12.44 -2.86 -7.47
C ALA A 193 13.46 -2.08 -6.64
N LEU A 194 14.75 -2.29 -6.91
CA LEU A 194 15.86 -1.63 -6.22
C LEU A 194 15.81 -0.12 -6.39
N ALA A 195 15.58 0.38 -7.61
CA ALA A 195 15.48 1.81 -7.85
C ALA A 195 14.24 2.43 -7.18
N SER A 196 13.11 1.72 -7.16
CA SER A 196 11.86 2.16 -6.53
C SER A 196 11.99 2.29 -5.01
N LEU A 197 12.66 1.34 -4.34
CA LEU A 197 12.90 1.40 -2.88
C LEU A 197 13.71 2.62 -2.45
N PHE A 198 14.48 3.22 -3.36
CA PHE A 198 15.32 4.38 -3.13
C PHE A 198 14.80 5.67 -3.75
N ALA A 199 13.70 5.65 -4.50
CA ALA A 199 13.26 6.81 -5.28
C ALA A 199 13.07 8.06 -4.41
N ASP A 200 12.49 7.87 -3.22
CA ASP A 200 12.22 8.91 -2.24
C ASP A 200 13.32 9.09 -1.17
N ILE A 201 14.53 8.52 -1.32
CA ILE A 201 15.58 8.61 -0.28
C ILE A 201 15.97 10.05 0.05
N GLY A 202 15.77 11.00 -0.86
CA GLY A 202 16.00 12.42 -0.58
C GLY A 202 15.04 13.01 0.46
N MET A 203 13.89 12.36 0.73
CA MET A 203 12.91 12.79 1.72
C MET A 203 13.47 12.77 3.15
N VAL A 204 14.58 12.06 3.39
CA VAL A 204 15.32 12.07 4.67
C VAL A 204 15.88 13.46 5.03
N THR A 205 15.90 14.40 4.08
CA THR A 205 16.31 15.80 4.30
C THR A 205 15.13 16.76 4.49
N VAL A 206 13.89 16.26 4.36
CA VAL A 206 12.69 17.04 4.61
C VAL A 206 12.36 16.96 6.10
N PRO A 207 12.18 18.10 6.80
CA PRO A 207 11.80 18.10 8.21
C PRO A 207 10.50 17.34 8.47
N GLU A 208 10.40 16.65 9.61
CA GLU A 208 9.21 15.87 9.97
C GLU A 208 7.95 16.76 10.09
N GLU A 209 8.10 18.01 10.55
CA GLU A 209 7.00 18.98 10.61
C GLU A 209 6.39 19.30 9.24
N VAL A 210 7.15 19.04 8.16
CA VAL A 210 6.72 19.22 6.77
C VAL A 210 6.19 17.91 6.20
N SER A 211 6.90 16.78 6.38
CA SER A 211 6.50 15.50 5.80
C SER A 211 5.24 14.90 6.44
N GLU A 212 5.04 15.10 7.74
CA GLU A 212 3.89 14.58 8.51
C GLU A 212 2.82 15.63 8.82
N LYS A 213 2.86 16.77 8.11
CA LYS A 213 1.93 17.87 8.31
C LYS A 213 0.49 17.45 8.00
N LYS A 214 -0.40 17.52 9.00
CA LYS A 214 -1.84 17.20 8.86
C LYS A 214 -2.66 18.29 8.15
N GLY A 215 -2.13 19.52 8.11
CA GLY A 215 -2.77 20.66 7.43
C GLY A 215 -2.26 20.84 6.00
N ALA A 216 -2.78 21.87 5.31
CA ALA A 216 -2.30 22.23 3.98
C ALA A 216 -0.79 22.56 4.01
N LEU A 217 -0.07 22.07 3.00
CA LEU A 217 1.33 22.42 2.76
C LEU A 217 1.42 23.86 2.25
N THR A 218 2.33 24.64 2.82
CA THR A 218 2.66 25.98 2.34
C THR A 218 3.53 25.91 1.08
N GLU A 219 3.71 27.03 0.39
CA GLU A 219 4.65 27.09 -0.75
C GLU A 219 6.08 26.74 -0.34
N LEU A 220 6.50 27.11 0.88
CA LEU A 220 7.81 26.77 1.42
C LEU A 220 7.94 25.27 1.70
N ASP A 221 6.90 24.65 2.25
CA ASP A 221 6.82 23.20 2.47
C ASP A 221 6.98 22.47 1.14
N LEU A 222 6.21 22.89 0.12
CA LEU A 222 6.26 22.33 -1.22
C LEU A 222 7.64 22.51 -1.88
N LYS A 223 8.26 23.69 -1.73
CA LYS A 223 9.61 23.96 -2.25
C LYS A 223 10.66 23.07 -1.58
N THR A 224 10.51 22.80 -0.29
CA THR A 224 11.39 21.91 0.47
C THR A 224 11.23 20.47 -0.02
N ILE A 225 9.99 19.98 -0.13
CA ILE A 225 9.71 18.64 -0.65
C ILE A 225 10.24 18.49 -2.08
N LYS A 226 10.03 19.45 -2.97
CA LYS A 226 10.47 19.39 -4.38
C LYS A 226 11.99 19.28 -4.59
N ARG A 227 12.81 19.41 -3.54
CA ARG A 227 14.26 19.20 -3.60
C ARG A 227 14.66 17.72 -3.47
N HIS A 228 13.80 16.86 -2.91
CA HIS A 228 14.16 15.48 -2.64
C HIS A 228 14.62 14.68 -3.87
N PRO A 229 14.13 14.91 -5.11
CA PRO A 229 14.63 14.13 -6.26
C PRO A 229 16.12 14.36 -6.51
N VAL A 230 16.55 15.63 -6.41
CA VAL A 230 17.95 16.02 -6.59
C VAL A 230 18.80 15.49 -5.44
N THR A 231 18.34 15.68 -4.20
CA THR A 231 19.04 15.19 -3.01
C THR A 231 19.16 13.67 -3.01
N GLY A 232 18.09 12.96 -3.39
CA GLY A 232 18.06 11.51 -3.46
C GLY A 232 19.05 10.97 -4.49
N TYR A 233 19.07 11.55 -5.69
CA TYR A 233 20.07 11.23 -6.71
C TYR A 233 21.51 11.44 -6.21
N GLN A 234 21.78 12.54 -5.50
CA GLN A 234 23.11 12.81 -4.93
C GLN A 234 23.47 11.79 -3.84
N ILE A 235 22.56 11.45 -2.93
CA ILE A 235 22.78 10.41 -1.92
C ILE A 235 23.13 9.08 -2.60
N LEU A 236 22.33 8.69 -3.59
CA LEU A 236 22.48 7.39 -4.26
C LEU A 236 23.82 7.29 -5.01
N THR A 237 24.20 8.32 -5.75
CA THR A 237 25.41 8.31 -6.57
C THR A 237 26.68 8.57 -5.75
N GLN A 238 26.64 9.51 -4.81
CA GLN A 238 27.83 9.96 -4.10
C GLN A 238 28.10 9.18 -2.82
N LYS A 239 27.06 8.82 -2.07
CA LYS A 239 27.18 8.15 -0.76
C LYS A 239 27.03 6.65 -0.89
N LEU A 240 25.97 6.18 -1.57
CA LEU A 240 25.70 4.76 -1.74
C LEU A 240 26.43 4.13 -2.95
N LYS A 241 26.99 4.95 -3.85
CA LYS A 241 27.69 4.50 -5.07
C LYS A 241 26.81 3.60 -5.96
N LEU A 242 25.50 3.81 -5.95
CA LEU A 242 24.57 3.14 -6.84
C LEU A 242 24.82 3.56 -8.28
N LYS A 243 24.65 2.64 -9.23
CA LYS A 243 24.79 2.92 -10.67
C LYS A 243 23.84 4.05 -11.08
N ASN A 244 24.34 4.98 -11.89
CA ASN A 244 23.56 6.13 -12.38
C ASN A 244 22.24 5.71 -13.04
N SER A 245 22.23 4.59 -13.78
CA SER A 245 21.04 4.05 -14.44
C SER A 245 19.90 3.68 -13.48
N LEU A 246 20.19 3.45 -12.20
CA LEU A 246 19.18 3.18 -11.17
C LEU A 246 18.90 4.42 -10.33
N ALA A 247 19.96 5.16 -9.97
CA ALA A 247 19.82 6.39 -9.19
C ALA A 247 18.94 7.44 -9.89
N ILE A 248 18.94 7.44 -11.23
CA ILE A 248 18.18 8.39 -12.06
C ILE A 248 16.67 8.33 -11.81
N VAL A 249 16.12 7.21 -11.34
CA VAL A 249 14.70 7.10 -10.95
C VAL A 249 14.37 8.12 -9.86
N SER A 250 15.24 8.26 -8.85
CA SER A 250 15.07 9.27 -7.79
C SER A 250 15.04 10.69 -8.36
N LEU A 251 15.83 10.98 -9.40
CA LEU A 251 15.85 12.31 -10.02
C LEU A 251 14.61 12.59 -10.88
N GLN A 252 14.11 11.58 -11.60
CA GLN A 252 13.16 11.76 -12.69
C GLN A 252 11.70 11.39 -12.35
N HIS A 253 11.42 10.69 -11.25
CA HIS A 253 10.07 10.16 -10.98
C HIS A 253 8.97 11.22 -10.77
N HIS A 254 9.34 12.50 -10.66
CA HIS A 254 8.40 13.62 -10.63
C HIS A 254 8.36 14.46 -11.90
N GLU A 255 9.12 14.08 -12.92
CA GLU A 255 9.00 14.64 -14.27
C GLU A 255 7.61 14.36 -14.86
N ALA A 256 7.34 14.96 -16.02
CA ALA A 256 6.15 14.70 -16.80
C ALA A 256 6.59 14.50 -18.24
N LEU A 257 5.94 13.59 -18.99
CA LEU A 257 6.34 13.32 -20.37
C LEU A 257 6.26 14.56 -21.29
N ASP A 258 5.44 15.55 -20.94
CA ASP A 258 5.30 16.85 -21.61
C ASP A 258 6.27 17.94 -21.11
N GLY A 259 7.15 17.63 -20.14
CA GLY A 259 8.11 18.57 -19.55
C GLY A 259 7.55 19.49 -18.47
N SER A 260 6.27 19.35 -18.08
CA SER A 260 5.65 20.16 -17.01
C SER A 260 6.07 19.77 -15.59
N GLY A 261 6.80 18.65 -15.45
CA GLY A 261 7.25 18.11 -14.17
C GLY A 261 8.44 18.83 -13.54
N TYR A 262 9.12 18.16 -12.62
CA TYR A 262 10.29 18.68 -11.92
C TYR A 262 11.25 17.53 -11.55
N PRO A 263 12.53 17.80 -11.28
CA PRO A 263 13.19 19.11 -11.21
C PRO A 263 13.79 19.63 -12.53
N GLN A 264 14.01 18.76 -13.51
CA GLN A 264 14.73 19.04 -14.74
C GLN A 264 13.83 19.55 -15.88
N LYS A 265 12.51 19.29 -15.83
CA LYS A 265 11.53 19.67 -16.88
C LYS A 265 11.87 19.06 -18.23
N ILE A 266 12.22 17.76 -18.20
CA ILE A 266 12.67 17.03 -19.38
C ILE A 266 11.49 16.36 -20.11
N LEU A 267 11.67 16.10 -21.40
CA LEU A 267 10.65 15.48 -22.24
C LEU A 267 10.73 13.95 -22.19
N ALA A 268 9.67 13.29 -22.69
CA ALA A 268 9.51 11.85 -22.66
C ALA A 268 10.69 11.01 -23.16
N ASN A 269 11.46 11.50 -24.14
CA ASN A 269 12.60 10.79 -24.71
C ASN A 269 13.85 10.81 -23.81
N GLN A 270 13.87 11.66 -22.78
CA GLN A 270 14.97 11.79 -21.83
C GLN A 270 14.69 11.06 -20.49
N ILE A 271 13.45 10.60 -20.30
CA ILE A 271 13.03 9.88 -19.10
C ILE A 271 13.27 8.38 -19.32
N GLU A 272 14.01 7.77 -18.39
CA GLU A 272 14.34 6.34 -18.45
C GLU A 272 13.08 5.47 -18.36
N GLU A 273 13.10 4.33 -19.04
CA GLU A 273 11.93 3.46 -19.13
C GLU A 273 11.47 2.93 -17.75
N ILE A 274 12.42 2.55 -16.89
CA ILE A 274 12.10 2.13 -15.51
C ILE A 274 11.51 3.28 -14.68
N THR A 275 11.93 4.53 -14.94
CA THR A 275 11.34 5.71 -14.31
C THR A 275 9.89 5.87 -14.77
N LYS A 276 9.61 5.73 -16.08
CA LYS A 276 8.22 5.84 -16.60
C LYS A 276 7.27 4.85 -15.92
N VAL A 277 7.74 3.63 -15.66
CA VAL A 277 6.98 2.62 -14.92
C VAL A 277 6.75 3.06 -13.47
N PHE A 278 7.82 3.48 -12.78
CA PHE A 278 7.72 3.90 -11.39
C PHE A 278 6.84 5.15 -11.21
N MET A 279 6.86 6.11 -12.13
CA MET A 279 5.99 7.30 -12.11
C MET A 279 4.50 6.95 -12.08
N ILE A 280 4.10 5.90 -12.80
CA ILE A 280 2.72 5.41 -12.84
C ILE A 280 2.37 4.77 -11.48
N ALA A 281 3.26 3.91 -10.97
CA ALA A 281 3.07 3.23 -9.69
C ALA A 281 3.00 4.21 -8.51
N ASP A 282 3.97 5.12 -8.42
CA ASP A 282 4.10 6.13 -7.37
C ASP A 282 2.83 6.99 -7.28
N GLN A 283 2.39 7.56 -8.40
CA GLN A 283 1.17 8.38 -8.40
C GLN A 283 -0.06 7.57 -8.01
N PHE A 284 -0.20 6.36 -8.58
CA PHE A 284 -1.37 5.53 -8.32
C PHE A 284 -1.49 5.17 -6.84
N ILE A 285 -0.41 4.70 -6.23
CA ILE A 285 -0.34 4.39 -4.80
C ILE A 285 -0.56 5.65 -3.95
N ALA A 286 0.08 6.77 -4.31
CA ALA A 286 -0.10 8.04 -3.63
C ALA A 286 -1.57 8.49 -3.58
N MET A 287 -2.36 8.19 -4.62
CA MET A 287 -3.78 8.51 -4.70
C MET A 287 -4.65 7.63 -3.79
N ILE A 288 -4.39 6.32 -3.78
CA ILE A 288 -5.22 5.34 -3.06
C ILE A 288 -4.77 5.11 -1.61
N MET A 289 -3.64 5.68 -1.20
CA MET A 289 -3.19 5.70 0.19
C MET A 289 -3.63 6.98 0.91
N PRO A 290 -4.03 6.89 2.19
CA PRO A 290 -4.28 8.07 3.01
C PRO A 290 -2.96 8.80 3.27
N ARG A 291 -3.01 10.13 3.23
CA ARG A 291 -1.92 11.03 3.64
C ARG A 291 -2.36 11.82 4.88
N PRO A 292 -1.43 12.35 5.68
CA PRO A 292 -1.77 13.17 6.85
C PRO A 292 -2.78 14.30 6.56
N TYR A 293 -2.74 14.88 5.37
CA TYR A 293 -3.58 16.00 4.93
C TYR A 293 -4.65 15.64 3.88
N ARG A 294 -4.76 14.38 3.45
CA ARG A 294 -5.67 13.98 2.36
C ARG A 294 -6.16 12.54 2.52
N GLN A 295 -7.46 12.33 2.37
CA GLN A 295 -8.04 10.98 2.34
C GLN A 295 -7.64 10.23 1.07
N ALA A 296 -7.57 8.90 1.18
CA ALA A 296 -7.45 8.01 0.03
C ALA A 296 -8.68 8.15 -0.89
N ILE A 297 -8.47 8.05 -2.20
CA ILE A 297 -9.55 7.85 -3.16
C ILE A 297 -9.62 6.39 -3.59
N LEU A 298 -10.74 5.98 -4.18
CA LEU A 298 -10.90 4.60 -4.62
C LEU A 298 -9.96 4.32 -5.81
N PRO A 299 -9.45 3.07 -5.95
CA PRO A 299 -8.64 2.69 -7.11
C PRO A 299 -9.28 3.05 -8.45
N TYR A 300 -10.59 2.88 -8.58
CA TYR A 300 -11.36 3.29 -9.75
C TYR A 300 -11.21 4.79 -10.08
N ASP A 301 -11.37 5.65 -9.07
CA ASP A 301 -11.26 7.10 -9.24
C ASP A 301 -9.82 7.51 -9.59
N ALA A 302 -8.83 6.86 -8.95
CA ALA A 302 -7.42 7.05 -9.26
C ALA A 302 -7.12 6.73 -10.74
N MET A 303 -7.67 5.63 -11.28
CA MET A 303 -7.53 5.31 -12.70
C MET A 303 -8.17 6.35 -13.60
N LYS A 304 -9.37 6.82 -13.26
CA LYS A 304 -10.06 7.85 -14.02
C LYS A 304 -9.22 9.14 -14.08
N ILE A 305 -8.66 9.58 -12.96
CA ILE A 305 -7.78 10.76 -12.89
C ILE A 305 -6.54 10.56 -13.79
N MET A 306 -5.91 9.39 -13.75
CA MET A 306 -4.74 9.09 -14.60
C MET A 306 -5.07 9.14 -16.10
N ILE A 307 -6.28 8.77 -16.51
CA ILE A 307 -6.72 8.78 -17.92
C ILE A 307 -7.32 10.11 -18.36
N SER A 308 -7.86 10.93 -17.46
CA SER A 308 -8.62 12.13 -17.84
C SER A 308 -7.91 13.44 -17.52
N GLU A 309 -7.16 13.50 -16.42
CA GLU A 309 -6.55 14.74 -15.92
C GLU A 309 -5.03 14.77 -16.14
N ASN A 310 -4.37 13.60 -16.19
CA ASN A 310 -2.90 13.48 -16.25
C ASN A 310 -2.39 12.76 -17.50
N VAL A 311 -3.13 12.81 -18.60
CA VAL A 311 -2.83 12.10 -19.86
C VAL A 311 -1.43 12.43 -20.39
N SER A 312 -1.02 13.69 -20.33
CA SER A 312 0.27 14.15 -20.85
C SER A 312 1.45 13.86 -19.93
N ARG A 313 1.20 13.45 -18.68
CA ARG A 313 2.24 13.17 -17.68
C ARG A 313 2.87 11.79 -17.83
N TYR A 314 2.14 10.83 -18.41
CA TYR A 314 2.51 9.41 -18.43
C TYR A 314 2.59 8.84 -19.85
N ASP A 315 3.28 7.69 -19.97
CA ASP A 315 3.21 6.90 -21.20
C ASP A 315 1.83 6.23 -21.28
N LEU A 316 1.00 6.70 -22.21
CA LEU A 316 -0.37 6.22 -22.35
C LEU A 316 -0.47 4.73 -22.72
N LYS A 317 0.55 4.16 -23.37
CA LYS A 317 0.55 2.72 -23.67
C LYS A 317 0.76 1.94 -22.38
N MET A 318 1.69 2.38 -21.52
CA MET A 318 1.93 1.76 -20.22
C MET A 318 0.73 1.93 -19.29
N VAL A 319 0.12 3.11 -19.23
CA VAL A 319 -1.10 3.36 -18.44
C VAL A 319 -2.23 2.45 -18.92
N ARG A 320 -2.51 2.40 -20.23
CA ARG A 320 -3.56 1.52 -20.77
C ARG A 320 -3.30 0.05 -20.47
N LEU A 321 -2.05 -0.41 -20.59
CA LEU A 321 -1.68 -1.79 -20.26
C LEU A 321 -1.93 -2.08 -18.77
N PHE A 322 -1.45 -1.20 -17.89
CA PHE A 322 -1.65 -1.31 -16.45
C PHE A 322 -3.15 -1.41 -16.10
N LEU A 323 -3.96 -0.51 -16.66
CA LEU A 323 -5.39 -0.45 -16.41
C LEU A 323 -6.15 -1.67 -16.96
N ASN A 324 -5.79 -2.12 -18.17
CA ASN A 324 -6.36 -3.31 -18.78
C ASN A 324 -6.07 -4.57 -17.95
N LYS A 325 -4.88 -4.64 -17.33
CA LYS A 325 -4.49 -5.76 -16.47
C LYS A 325 -5.10 -5.68 -15.08
N LEU A 326 -5.39 -4.49 -14.57
CA LEU A 326 -6.10 -4.32 -13.30
C LEU A 326 -7.61 -4.45 -13.41
N SER A 327 -8.23 -4.30 -14.59
CA SER A 327 -9.70 -4.15 -14.78
C SER A 327 -10.24 -2.80 -14.26
N MET A 328 -11.37 -2.34 -14.82
CA MET A 328 -12.01 -1.08 -14.40
C MET A 328 -12.50 -1.15 -12.94
N PHE A 329 -12.93 -2.32 -12.51
CA PHE A 329 -13.07 -2.62 -11.09
C PHE A 329 -11.99 -3.61 -10.71
N PRO A 330 -10.88 -3.12 -10.13
CA PRO A 330 -9.82 -4.02 -9.75
C PRO A 330 -10.28 -5.05 -8.78
N ILE A 331 -9.66 -6.21 -8.89
CA ILE A 331 -9.80 -7.23 -7.89
C ILE A 331 -9.37 -6.65 -6.53
N GLY A 332 -10.20 -6.86 -5.51
CA GLY A 332 -10.09 -6.21 -4.19
C GLY A 332 -10.96 -4.96 -4.02
N SER A 333 -11.56 -4.40 -5.09
CA SER A 333 -12.42 -3.22 -5.00
C SER A 333 -13.76 -3.53 -4.34
N GLY A 334 -14.18 -2.67 -3.42
CA GLY A 334 -15.54 -2.65 -2.90
C GLY A 334 -16.52 -2.08 -3.89
N VAL A 335 -17.66 -2.75 -4.06
CA VAL A 335 -18.71 -2.34 -4.97
C VAL A 335 -20.09 -2.48 -4.33
N ALA A 336 -20.94 -1.48 -4.55
CA ALA A 336 -22.38 -1.58 -4.30
C ALA A 336 -23.08 -1.91 -5.62
N LEU A 337 -23.95 -2.92 -5.59
CA LEU A 337 -24.69 -3.41 -6.74
C LEU A 337 -26.04 -2.71 -6.89
N SER A 338 -26.63 -2.80 -8.07
CA SER A 338 -27.93 -2.21 -8.41
C SER A 338 -29.10 -2.74 -7.57
N ASP A 339 -28.93 -3.89 -6.91
CA ASP A 339 -29.88 -4.52 -6.00
C ASP A 339 -29.59 -4.23 -4.52
N GLN A 340 -28.77 -3.21 -4.23
CA GLN A 340 -28.39 -2.74 -2.89
C GLN A 340 -27.44 -3.65 -2.10
N ARG A 341 -27.06 -4.81 -2.65
CA ARG A 341 -26.02 -5.65 -2.04
C ARG A 341 -24.65 -5.00 -2.16
N VAL A 342 -23.77 -5.31 -1.21
CA VAL A 342 -22.37 -4.86 -1.21
C VAL A 342 -21.46 -6.07 -1.28
N GLY A 343 -20.39 -5.95 -2.07
CA GLY A 343 -19.42 -7.02 -2.22
C GLY A 343 -18.03 -6.52 -2.61
N ILE A 344 -17.12 -7.48 -2.79
CA ILE A 344 -15.77 -7.24 -3.28
C ILE A 344 -15.57 -7.99 -4.59
N VAL A 345 -14.93 -7.33 -5.55
CA VAL A 345 -14.47 -7.98 -6.78
C VAL A 345 -13.38 -9.00 -6.47
N ILE A 346 -13.60 -10.27 -6.84
CA ILE A 346 -12.66 -11.38 -6.62
C ILE A 346 -12.01 -11.90 -7.91
N ASP A 347 -12.60 -11.60 -9.07
CA ASP A 347 -12.03 -11.88 -10.37
C ASP A 347 -12.60 -10.92 -11.41
N SER A 348 -11.92 -10.78 -12.55
CA SER A 348 -12.33 -9.90 -13.63
C SER A 348 -12.58 -10.68 -14.92
N ASN A 349 -13.65 -10.32 -15.63
CA ASN A 349 -13.90 -10.84 -16.97
C ASN A 349 -13.12 -10.00 -17.99
N ARG A 350 -12.07 -10.59 -18.59
CA ARG A 350 -11.10 -9.90 -19.47
C ARG A 350 -11.76 -9.14 -20.61
N ASP A 351 -12.78 -9.73 -21.23
CA ASP A 351 -13.48 -9.13 -22.38
C ASP A 351 -14.54 -8.10 -21.96
N LYS A 352 -15.01 -8.14 -20.71
CA LYS A 352 -16.00 -7.21 -20.17
C LYS A 352 -15.62 -6.76 -18.74
N PRO A 353 -14.66 -5.83 -18.58
CA PRO A 353 -14.17 -5.36 -17.28
C PRO A 353 -15.24 -4.77 -16.34
N LEU A 354 -16.38 -4.33 -16.90
CA LEU A 354 -17.54 -3.83 -16.14
C LEU A 354 -18.37 -4.92 -15.47
N ARG A 355 -18.08 -6.18 -15.80
CA ARG A 355 -18.83 -7.34 -15.32
C ARG A 355 -17.91 -8.31 -14.61
N PRO A 356 -17.30 -7.94 -13.47
CA PRO A 356 -16.46 -8.83 -12.69
C PRO A 356 -17.26 -9.93 -11.97
N ILE A 357 -16.53 -10.84 -11.33
CA ILE A 357 -17.05 -11.77 -10.33
C ILE A 357 -16.91 -11.13 -8.95
N ILE A 358 -17.98 -11.15 -8.16
CA ILE A 358 -18.09 -10.44 -6.88
C ILE A 358 -18.43 -11.43 -5.76
N ARG A 359 -17.68 -11.38 -4.66
CA ARG A 359 -18.09 -11.99 -3.39
C ARG A 359 -19.01 -11.03 -2.66
N ILE A 360 -20.23 -11.45 -2.35
CA ILE A 360 -21.17 -10.64 -1.57
C ILE A 360 -20.77 -10.67 -0.09
N THR A 361 -20.73 -9.50 0.54
CA THR A 361 -20.35 -9.33 1.94
C THR A 361 -21.50 -8.79 2.80
N LYS A 362 -22.41 -8.01 2.20
CA LYS A 362 -23.65 -7.56 2.83
C LYS A 362 -24.85 -7.73 1.90
N ASP A 363 -25.98 -8.14 2.46
CA ASP A 363 -27.26 -8.21 1.75
C ASP A 363 -27.87 -6.82 1.52
N ALA A 364 -29.05 -6.78 0.89
CA ALA A 364 -29.74 -5.52 0.55
C ALA A 364 -30.16 -4.72 1.81
N GLU A 365 -30.32 -5.39 2.95
CA GLU A 365 -30.61 -4.77 4.24
C GLU A 365 -29.33 -4.35 5.00
N GLY A 366 -28.15 -4.54 4.41
CA GLY A 366 -26.86 -4.19 5.00
C GLY A 366 -26.36 -5.18 6.05
N ARG A 367 -26.99 -6.35 6.18
CA ARG A 367 -26.58 -7.40 7.12
C ARG A 367 -25.42 -8.19 6.52
N ARG A 368 -24.44 -8.54 7.37
CA ARG A 368 -23.28 -9.33 6.92
C ARG A 368 -23.70 -10.74 6.48
N MET A 369 -23.16 -11.18 5.35
CA MET A 369 -23.37 -12.52 4.83
C MET A 369 -22.76 -13.58 5.77
N LYS A 370 -23.51 -14.66 6.02
CA LYS A 370 -23.06 -15.83 6.80
C LYS A 370 -22.63 -17.01 5.93
N LEU A 371 -22.81 -16.89 4.62
CA LEU A 371 -22.46 -17.88 3.60
C LEU A 371 -21.65 -17.18 2.52
N LEU A 372 -20.75 -17.91 1.84
CA LEU A 372 -20.03 -17.40 0.68
C LEU A 372 -20.96 -17.41 -0.52
N GLU A 373 -21.47 -16.23 -0.88
CA GLU A 373 -22.20 -16.01 -2.12
C GLU A 373 -21.31 -15.29 -3.13
N PHE A 374 -21.30 -15.80 -4.37
CA PHE A 374 -20.57 -15.23 -5.49
C PHE A 374 -21.54 -14.88 -6.61
N VAL A 375 -21.38 -13.68 -7.17
CA VAL A 375 -22.18 -13.19 -8.28
C VAL A 375 -21.26 -12.90 -9.46
N ASP A 376 -21.47 -13.62 -10.56
CA ASP A 376 -20.85 -13.32 -11.85
C ASP A 376 -21.74 -12.35 -12.63
N LEU A 377 -21.31 -11.11 -12.80
CA LEU A 377 -22.08 -10.13 -13.57
C LEU A 377 -22.12 -10.44 -15.08
N MET A 378 -21.32 -11.41 -15.56
CA MET A 378 -21.49 -11.96 -16.91
C MET A 378 -22.64 -12.98 -17.00
N ARG A 379 -22.99 -13.65 -15.90
CA ARG A 379 -24.10 -14.61 -15.85
C ARG A 379 -25.41 -13.93 -15.47
N ASP A 380 -25.36 -12.98 -14.55
CA ASP A 380 -26.52 -12.17 -14.17
C ASP A 380 -26.47 -10.78 -14.82
N LEU A 381 -27.17 -10.64 -15.94
CA LEU A 381 -27.15 -9.43 -16.76
C LEU A 381 -27.99 -8.29 -16.17
N ASN A 382 -28.88 -8.58 -15.21
CA ASN A 382 -29.79 -7.62 -14.60
C ASN A 382 -29.14 -6.86 -13.43
N ILE A 383 -28.04 -7.41 -12.91
CA ILE A 383 -27.26 -6.80 -11.85
C ILE A 383 -26.06 -6.08 -12.45
N TYR A 384 -25.79 -4.87 -11.97
CA TYR A 384 -24.62 -4.10 -12.35
C TYR A 384 -24.05 -3.35 -11.16
N ILE A 385 -22.78 -2.95 -11.27
CA ILE A 385 -22.13 -2.14 -10.24
C ILE A 385 -22.70 -0.72 -10.32
N GLN A 386 -23.39 -0.30 -9.26
CA GLN A 386 -23.95 1.04 -9.14
C GLN A 386 -22.85 2.06 -8.80
N LYS A 387 -21.96 1.71 -7.86
CA LYS A 387 -20.82 2.54 -7.46
C LYS A 387 -19.74 1.72 -6.78
N ALA A 388 -18.51 2.21 -6.83
CA ALA A 388 -17.45 1.74 -5.95
C ALA A 388 -17.69 2.25 -4.52
N VAL A 389 -17.29 1.47 -3.51
CA VAL A 389 -17.44 1.81 -2.09
C VAL A 389 -16.13 1.56 -1.33
N PRO A 390 -15.84 2.33 -0.26
CA PRO A 390 -14.65 2.11 0.56
C PRO A 390 -14.74 0.80 1.34
N PHE A 391 -13.58 0.24 1.71
CA PHE A 391 -13.50 -1.05 2.42
C PHE A 391 -14.27 -1.05 3.76
N SER A 392 -14.37 0.10 4.43
CA SER A 392 -15.16 0.29 5.65
C SER A 392 -16.68 0.11 5.46
N GLN A 393 -17.20 0.21 4.24
CA GLN A 393 -18.61 -0.11 3.95
C GLN A 393 -18.81 -1.60 3.68
N ILE A 394 -17.74 -2.34 3.42
CA ILE A 394 -17.76 -3.77 3.14
C ILE A 394 -17.71 -4.58 4.44
N TYR A 395 -16.88 -4.14 5.40
CA TYR A 395 -16.71 -4.75 6.72
C TYR A 395 -17.16 -3.80 7.80
#